data_AF-A0A1C4EVQ6-F1
#
_entry.id   AF-A0A1C4EVQ6-F1
#
_cell.length_a   1.000
_cell.length_b   1.000
_cell.length_c   1.000
_cell.angle_alpha   90.00
_cell.angle_beta   90.00
_cell.angle_gamma   90.00
#
_symmetry.space_group_name_H-M   'P 1'
#
loop_
_entity.id
_entity.type
_entity.pdbx_description
1 polymer ?
#
loop_
_entity_poly.entity_id
_entity_poly.type
_entity_poly.pdbx_seq_one_letter_code
_entity_poly.pdbx_strand_id
1 'polypeptide(L)'
;MDIYNVCTYFLYERHTGEPIRSISLSLTNLIHEGEEQISLFDNIIQREKEMRLTKVMDEIRTRFGKNSILRGISYTSVATARYRNTLLGGHKS
;
A
#
# COMPACT_ATOMS: atom_id res chain seq x y z
N MET A 1 3.18 -0.34 7.05
CA MET A 1 1.82 0.03 7.51
C MET A 1 1.71 1.51 7.89
N ASP A 2 2.85 2.18 8.07
CA ASP A 2 2.96 3.54 8.61
C ASP A 2 2.17 4.57 7.79
N ILE A 3 2.29 4.55 6.46
CA ILE A 3 1.55 5.47 5.58
C ILE A 3 0.04 5.34 5.77
N TYR A 4 -0.48 4.12 5.91
CA TYR A 4 -1.92 3.89 6.11
C TYR A 4 -2.40 4.50 7.43
N ASN A 5 -1.64 4.30 8.51
CA ASN A 5 -1.98 4.84 9.82
C ASN A 5 -1.97 6.37 9.83
N VAL A 6 -0.96 6.99 9.21
CA VAL A 6 -0.87 8.46 9.09
C VAL A 6 -2.02 9.03 8.25
N CYS A 7 -2.34 8.38 7.11
CA CYS A 7 -3.47 8.80 6.28
C CYS A 7 -4.79 8.71 7.04
N THR A 8 -4.97 7.64 7.81
CA THR A 8 -6.18 7.41 8.61
C THR A 8 -6.29 8.42 9.76
N TYR A 9 -5.17 8.75 10.41
CA TYR A 9 -5.11 9.79 11.43
C TYR A 9 -5.59 11.14 10.87
N PHE A 10 -5.01 11.61 9.77
CA PHE A 10 -5.42 12.89 9.16
C PHE A 10 -6.85 12.86 8.62
N LEU A 11 -7.29 11.70 8.11
CA LEU A 11 -8.67 11.53 7.69
C LEU A 11 -9.62 11.78 8.85
N TYR A 12 -9.42 11.13 10.00
CA TYR A 12 -10.28 11.31 11.16
C TYR A 12 -10.18 12.70 11.77
N GLU A 13 -8.99 13.30 11.79
CA GLU A 13 -8.78 14.64 12.33
C GLU A 13 -9.49 15.72 11.50
N ARG A 14 -9.52 15.57 10.16
CA ARG A 14 -10.04 16.60 9.25
C ARG A 14 -11.42 16.31 8.69
N HIS A 15 -11.99 15.14 8.96
CA HIS A 15 -13.29 14.76 8.47
C HIS A 15 -14.41 15.57 9.15
N THR A 16 -15.19 16.29 8.34
CA THR A 16 -16.25 17.20 8.80
C THR A 16 -17.60 16.52 9.03
N GLY A 17 -17.72 15.21 8.77
CA GLY A 17 -18.99 14.48 8.86
C GLY A 17 -19.73 14.32 7.54
N GLU A 18 -19.29 15.03 6.49
CA GLU A 18 -19.91 14.98 5.17
C GLU A 18 -19.40 13.80 4.32
N PRO A 19 -20.21 13.29 3.35
CA PRO A 19 -19.78 12.21 2.48
C PRO A 19 -18.53 12.55 1.66
N ILE A 20 -17.48 11.75 1.80
CA ILE A 20 -16.25 11.91 1.01
C ILE A 20 -16.43 11.29 -0.38
N ARG A 21 -16.30 12.10 -1.43
CA ARG A 21 -16.36 11.63 -2.83
C ARG A 21 -15.06 11.00 -3.31
N SER A 22 -13.91 11.54 -2.91
CA SER A 22 -12.59 11.06 -3.36
C SER A 22 -11.48 11.44 -2.38
N ILE A 23 -10.53 10.53 -2.17
CA ILE A 23 -9.30 10.76 -1.41
C ILE A 23 -8.12 10.52 -2.35
N SER A 24 -7.20 11.48 -2.43
CA SER A 24 -5.98 11.37 -3.22
C SER A 24 -4.77 11.44 -2.30
N LEU A 25 -3.84 10.50 -2.48
CA LEU A 25 -2.59 10.45 -1.73
C LEU A 25 -1.43 10.56 -2.73
N SER A 26 -0.53 11.49 -2.48
CA SER A 26 0.66 11.72 -3.28
C SER A 26 1.90 11.62 -2.40
N LEU A 27 2.88 10.85 -2.85
CA LEU A 27 4.18 10.74 -2.21
C LEU A 27 5.19 11.47 -3.09
N THR A 28 6.04 12.30 -2.47
CA THR A 28 7.09 13.06 -3.14
C THR A 28 8.44 12.71 -2.55
N ASN A 29 9.51 13.06 -3.27
CA ASN A 29 10.89 12.90 -2.77
C ASN A 29 11.26 11.44 -2.48
N LEU A 30 10.81 10.52 -3.34
CA LEU A 30 11.19 9.12 -3.27
C LEU A 30 12.70 9.00 -3.47
N ILE A 31 13.35 8.32 -2.53
CA ILE A 31 14.77 8.00 -2.58
C ILE A 31 14.94 6.51 -2.84
N HIS A 32 16.12 6.13 -3.35
CA HIS A 32 16.47 4.73 -3.45
C HIS A 32 16.54 4.10 -2.04
N GLU A 33 16.19 2.82 -1.97
CA GLU A 33 16.37 2.03 -0.76
C GLU A 33 17.85 2.07 -0.37
N GLY A 34 18.11 2.54 0.85
CA GLY A 34 19.46 2.76 1.39
C GLY A 34 19.52 2.29 2.83
N GLU A 35 20.55 2.72 3.55
CA GLU A 35 20.67 2.40 4.98
C GLU A 35 19.56 3.12 5.77
N GLU A 36 18.79 2.35 6.53
CA GLU A 36 17.76 2.88 7.43
C GLU A 36 18.39 3.19 8.78
N GLN A 37 18.12 4.38 9.32
CA GLN A 37 18.50 4.71 10.69
C GLN A 37 17.57 3.98 11.66
N ILE A 38 18.16 3.16 12.53
CA ILE A 38 17.41 2.39 13.53
C ILE A 38 17.19 3.24 14.78
N SER A 39 15.97 3.24 15.33
CA SER A 39 15.70 3.79 16.67
C SER A 39 15.88 2.72 17.75
N LEU A 40 16.33 3.13 18.93
CA LEU A 40 16.38 2.27 20.13
C LEU A 40 14.99 1.81 20.59
N PHE A 41 13.94 2.50 20.13
CA PHE A 41 12.55 2.19 20.48
C PHE A 41 11.85 1.33 19.42
N ASP A 42 12.54 1.00 18.33
CA ASP A 42 11.96 0.20 17.24
C ASP A 42 12.14 -1.30 17.49
N ASN A 43 11.13 -2.08 17.11
CA ASN A 43 11.27 -3.52 17.02
C ASN A 43 11.90 -3.91 15.68
N ILE A 44 13.24 -3.94 15.66
CA ILE A 44 14.05 -4.21 14.45
C ILE A 44 13.68 -5.57 13.82
N ILE A 45 13.45 -6.59 14.65
CA ILE A 45 13.13 -7.95 14.18
C ILE A 45 11.79 -7.97 13.45
N GLN A 46 10.79 -7.25 13.96
CA GLN A 46 9.50 -7.14 13.30
C GLN A 46 9.61 -6.34 12.00
N ARG A 47 10.33 -5.21 12.03
CA ARG A 47 10.58 -4.35 10.85
C ARG A 47 11.21 -5.14 9.71
N GLU A 48 12.27 -5.90 10.00
CA GLU A 48 12.97 -6.72 9.00
C GLU A 48 12.05 -7.78 8.38
N LYS A 49 11.20 -8.43 9.21
CA LYS A 49 10.21 -9.40 8.71
C LYS A 49 9.20 -8.74 7.77
N GLU A 50 8.71 -7.55 8.10
CA GLU A 50 7.77 -6.81 7.26
C GLU A 50 8.39 -6.38 5.92
N MET A 51 9.65 -5.94 5.93
CA MET A 51 10.39 -5.60 4.70
C MET A 51 10.59 -6.82 3.82
N ARG A 52 11.07 -7.94 4.38
CA ARG A 52 11.24 -9.20 3.63
C ARG A 52 9.92 -9.68 3.02
N LEU A 53 8.84 -9.62 3.79
CA LEU A 53 7.51 -9.99 3.30
C LEU A 53 7.09 -9.14 2.10
N THR A 54 7.27 -7.81 2.20
CA THR A 54 6.92 -6.87 1.12
C THR A 54 7.72 -7.17 -0.14
N LYS A 55 9.04 -7.36 0.00
CA LYS A 55 9.94 -7.70 -1.12
C LYS A 55 9.54 -9.00 -1.81
N VAL A 56 9.24 -10.05 -1.04
CA VAL A 56 8.77 -11.34 -1.58
C VAL A 56 7.44 -11.18 -2.33
N MET A 57 6.50 -10.40 -1.79
CA MET A 57 5.25 -10.14 -2.49
C MET A 57 5.47 -9.44 -3.85
N ASP A 58 6.41 -8.50 -3.92
CA ASP A 58 6.73 -7.78 -5.15
C ASP A 58 7.47 -8.65 -6.16
N GLU A 59 8.36 -9.54 -5.72
CA GLU A 59 8.97 -10.57 -6.57
C GLU A 59 7.92 -11.50 -7.19
N ILE A 60 6.95 -11.96 -6.39
CA ILE A 60 5.84 -12.80 -6.86
C ILE A 60 4.98 -12.04 -7.90
N ARG A 61 4.67 -10.76 -7.67
CA ARG A 61 3.91 -9.94 -8.64
C ARG A 61 4.69 -9.68 -9.92
N THR A 62 6.00 -9.50 -9.82
CA THR A 62 6.88 -9.25 -10.96
C THR A 62 6.98 -10.49 -11.85
N ARG A 63 7.09 -11.68 -11.25
CA ARG A 63 7.17 -12.96 -11.98
C ARG A 63 5.83 -13.45 -12.53
N PHE A 64 4.75 -13.34 -11.76
CA PHE A 64 3.47 -14.00 -12.06
C PHE A 64 2.33 -13.02 -12.39
N GLY A 65 2.60 -11.71 -12.41
CA GLY A 65 1.64 -10.66 -12.72
C GLY A 65 0.94 -10.07 -11.49
N LYS A 66 0.31 -8.91 -11.66
CA LYS A 66 -0.25 -8.11 -10.54
C LYS A 66 -1.37 -8.79 -9.75
N ASN A 67 -2.05 -9.77 -10.35
CA ASN A 67 -3.14 -10.54 -9.73
C ASN A 67 -2.67 -11.87 -9.13
N SER A 68 -1.36 -12.17 -9.11
CA SER A 68 -0.82 -13.42 -8.54
C SER A 68 -0.96 -13.50 -7.02
N ILE A 69 -0.81 -12.37 -6.33
CA ILE A 69 -0.99 -12.27 -4.88
C ILE A 69 -1.59 -10.92 -4.49
N LEU A 70 -2.71 -10.98 -3.78
CA LEU A 70 -3.48 -9.82 -3.33
C LEU A 70 -3.88 -10.00 -1.86
N ARG A 71 -4.14 -8.88 -1.19
CA ARG A 71 -4.73 -8.91 0.16
C ARG A 71 -6.12 -9.55 0.11
N GLY A 72 -6.52 -10.26 1.16
CA GLY A 72 -7.83 -10.91 1.24
C GLY A 72 -9.00 -9.96 0.94
N ILE A 73 -8.91 -8.71 1.40
CA ILE A 73 -9.93 -7.69 1.13
C ILE A 73 -10.15 -7.42 -0.37
N SER A 74 -9.12 -7.61 -1.20
CA SER A 74 -9.18 -7.46 -2.65
C SER A 74 -9.99 -8.56 -3.35
N TYR A 75 -10.36 -9.63 -2.64
CA TYR A 75 -11.22 -10.71 -3.15
C TYR A 75 -12.69 -10.55 -2.76
N THR A 76 -13.04 -9.52 -1.99
CA THR A 76 -14.44 -9.21 -1.70
C THR A 76 -15.19 -8.80 -2.98
N SER A 77 -16.50 -9.00 -3.02
CA SER A 77 -17.34 -8.69 -4.20
C SER A 77 -17.30 -7.21 -4.59
N VAL A 78 -17.11 -6.33 -3.61
CA VAL A 78 -17.04 -4.86 -3.80
C VAL A 78 -15.63 -4.36 -4.12
N ALA A 79 -14.61 -5.21 -4.00
CA ALA A 79 -13.24 -4.80 -4.26
C ALA A 79 -12.97 -4.65 -5.76
N THR A 80 -12.31 -3.55 -6.12
CA THR A 80 -11.98 -3.22 -7.52
C THR A 80 -10.55 -3.58 -7.90
N ALA A 81 -9.70 -3.98 -6.94
CA ALA A 81 -8.26 -4.16 -7.15
C ALA A 81 -7.94 -5.16 -8.29
N ARG A 82 -8.63 -6.31 -8.33
CA ARG A 82 -8.45 -7.32 -9.37
C ARG A 82 -8.77 -6.80 -10.77
N TYR A 83 -9.88 -6.07 -10.90
CA TYR A 83 -10.30 -5.44 -12.15
C TYR A 83 -9.36 -4.31 -12.56
N ARG A 84 -8.98 -3.43 -11.62
CA ARG A 84 -8.04 -2.33 -11.89
C ARG A 84 -6.69 -2.83 -12.41
N ASN A 85 -6.23 -3.98 -11.95
CA ASN A 85 -4.99 -4.60 -12.43
C ASN A 85 -5.05 -5.06 -13.89
N THR A 86 -6.24 -5.20 -14.49
CA THR A 86 -6.40 -5.49 -15.93
C THR A 86 -6.49 -4.22 -16.78
N LEU A 87 -6.46 -3.04 -16.17
CA LEU A 87 -6.55 -1.75 -16.87
C LEU A 87 -5.14 -1.17 -17.08
N LEU A 88 -4.91 -0.55 -18.24
CA LEU A 88 -3.76 0.27 -18.56
C LEU A 88 -4.19 1.74 -18.54
N GLY A 89 -3.66 2.53 -17.60
CA GLY A 89 -4.02 3.95 -17.47
C GLY A 89 -5.52 4.22 -17.22
N GLY A 90 -6.24 3.25 -16.63
CA GLY A 90 -7.68 3.34 -16.40
C GLY A 90 -8.56 2.85 -17.57
N HIS A 91 -7.95 2.49 -18.71
CA HIS A 91 -8.64 1.94 -19.86
C HIS A 91 -8.43 0.43 -19.95
N LYS A 92 -9.44 -0.29 -20.45
CA LYS A 92 -9.31 -1.72 -20.69
C LYS A 92 -8.40 -1.92 -21.90
N SER A 93 -7.33 -2.69 -21.71
CA SER A 93 -6.42 -3.08 -22.79
C SER A 93 -7.03 -4.08 -23.73
#